data_AF-A0A3A9F9U2-F1
#
_entry.id   AF-A0A3A9F9U2-F1
#
_cell.length_a   1.000
_cell.length_b   1.000
_cell.length_c   1.000
_cell.angle_alpha   90.00
_cell.angle_beta   90.00
_cell.angle_gamma   90.00
#
_symmetry.space_group_name_H-M   'P 1'
#
loop_
_entity.id
_entity.type
_entity.pdbx_description
1 polymer ?
#
loop_
_entity_poly.entity_id
_entity_poly.type
_entity_poly.pdbx_seq_one_letter_code
_entity_poly.pdbx_strand_id
1 'polypeptide(L)'
;MYGFTINNVREEEWEDRDIFGARSVYGEDVMEYVYDPEVTIQYTPSGQIDHYCLRRMAEREVDGEIKDTMCTALEMDYIYRDDSTLFYRDYRHDPYLFSTTLSTLRSFYDEEGRVIYESGYITHGKLEYYYIYDDKREFPTHCLCIDHDLGYAVPDLVRYE
;
A
#
# COMPACT_ATOMS: atom_id res chain seq x y z
N MET A 1 -9.48 -21.17 14.73
CA MET A 1 -10.25 -19.95 15.01
C MET A 1 -9.63 -19.33 16.25
N TYR A 2 -8.87 -18.27 16.07
CA TYR A 2 -8.25 -17.54 17.18
C TYR A 2 -9.12 -16.33 17.47
N GLY A 3 -9.52 -16.15 18.72
CA GLY A 3 -10.13 -14.92 19.21
C GLY A 3 -9.07 -14.03 19.83
N PHE A 4 -9.30 -12.73 19.88
CA PHE A 4 -8.40 -11.77 20.49
C PHE A 4 -9.17 -10.76 21.35
N THR A 5 -8.46 -10.10 22.25
CA THR A 5 -9.00 -9.03 23.11
C THR A 5 -8.20 -7.76 22.89
N ILE A 6 -8.89 -6.63 22.79
CA ILE A 6 -8.29 -5.32 22.61
C ILE A 6 -8.27 -4.64 23.99
N ASN A 7 -7.07 -4.27 24.45
CA ASN A 7 -6.90 -3.71 25.79
C ASN A 7 -6.91 -2.18 25.81
N ASN A 8 -6.55 -1.54 24.70
CA ASN A 8 -6.50 -0.08 24.57
C ASN A 8 -6.93 0.32 23.16
N VAL A 9 -7.41 1.55 23.04
CA VAL A 9 -7.71 2.20 21.75
C VAL A 9 -6.78 3.39 21.62
N ARG A 10 -6.03 3.46 20.52
CA ARG A 10 -5.18 4.61 20.20
C ARG A 10 -5.98 5.65 19.45
N GLU A 11 -5.62 6.91 19.62
CA GLU A 11 -6.22 8.04 18.89
C GLU A 11 -5.20 8.56 17.89
N GLU A 12 -5.59 8.70 16.62
CA GLU A 12 -4.74 9.18 15.53
C GLU A 12 -5.55 10.07 14.57
N GLU A 13 -4.88 10.95 13.83
CA GLU A 13 -5.51 11.70 12.74
C GLU A 13 -5.57 10.82 11.48
N TRP A 14 -6.67 10.88 10.73
CA TRP A 14 -6.75 10.21 9.44
C TRP A 14 -5.97 11.01 8.39
N GLU A 15 -5.00 10.35 7.77
CA GLU A 15 -4.29 10.90 6.62
C GLU A 15 -4.76 10.21 5.34
N ASP A 16 -5.42 10.99 4.48
CA ASP A 16 -5.74 10.51 3.14
C ASP A 16 -4.45 10.37 2.32
N ARG A 17 -4.32 9.23 1.65
CA ARG A 17 -3.12 8.90 0.88
C ARG A 17 -3.43 9.04 -0.59
N ASP A 18 -2.61 9.81 -1.30
CA ASP A 18 -2.62 9.77 -2.75
C ASP A 18 -2.15 8.38 -3.20
N ILE A 19 -3.13 7.57 -3.61
CA ILE A 19 -2.93 6.19 -4.03
C ILE A 19 -2.56 6.09 -5.51
N PHE A 20 -2.55 7.20 -6.28
CA PHE A 20 -2.37 7.24 -7.72
C PHE A 20 -1.11 8.02 -8.10
N GLY A 21 0.07 7.43 -7.90
CA GLY A 21 1.30 8.04 -8.42
C GLY A 21 2.56 7.65 -7.65
N ALA A 22 3.58 8.51 -7.72
CA ALA A 22 4.89 8.24 -7.16
C ALA A 22 4.94 8.38 -5.62
N ARG A 23 3.97 7.85 -4.88
CA ARG A 23 3.93 7.94 -3.41
C ARG A 23 4.31 6.62 -2.75
N SER A 24 5.18 6.67 -1.74
CA SER A 24 5.48 5.52 -0.91
C SER A 24 4.29 5.17 0.00
N VAL A 25 4.31 4.00 0.63
CA VAL A 25 3.36 3.65 1.72
C VAL A 25 3.39 4.61 2.91
N TYR A 26 4.42 5.47 3.00
CA TYR A 26 4.58 6.49 4.02
C TYR A 26 4.22 7.90 3.52
N GLY A 27 3.68 8.03 2.31
CA GLY A 27 3.29 9.33 1.71
C GLY A 27 4.45 10.12 1.10
N GLU A 28 5.66 9.57 1.09
CA GLU A 28 6.85 10.23 0.55
C GLU A 28 6.83 10.24 -0.98
N ASP A 29 7.34 11.30 -1.60
CA ASP A 29 7.49 11.36 -3.06
C ASP A 29 8.70 10.53 -3.49
N VAL A 30 8.46 9.40 -4.13
CA VAL A 30 9.49 8.47 -4.60
C VAL A 30 10.41 9.12 -5.63
N MET A 31 9.93 10.12 -6.38
CA MET A 31 10.74 10.83 -7.38
C MET A 31 11.93 11.56 -6.77
N GLU A 32 11.87 11.93 -5.49
CA GLU A 32 12.97 12.60 -4.78
C GLU A 32 14.14 11.66 -4.45
N TYR A 33 13.91 10.35 -4.50
CA TYR A 33 14.87 9.31 -4.09
C TYR A 33 15.50 8.55 -5.27
N VAL A 34 15.13 8.88 -6.51
CA VAL A 34 15.53 8.13 -7.70
C VAL A 34 16.33 9.00 -8.67
N TYR A 35 17.33 8.40 -9.30
CA TYR A 35 18.13 9.01 -10.36
C TYR A 35 17.71 8.45 -11.71
N ASP A 36 17.56 9.34 -12.70
CA ASP A 36 17.14 9.03 -14.07
C ASP A 36 15.86 8.16 -14.14
N PRO A 37 14.71 8.67 -13.65
CA PRO A 37 13.49 7.90 -13.55
C PRO A 37 12.80 7.68 -14.91
N GLU A 38 12.30 6.47 -15.12
CA GLU A 38 11.39 6.13 -16.21
C GLU A 38 9.99 5.85 -15.64
N VAL A 39 8.99 6.61 -16.07
CA VAL A 39 7.58 6.41 -15.66
C VAL A 39 6.78 5.85 -16.82
N THR A 40 6.08 4.74 -16.58
CA THR A 40 5.09 4.17 -17.48
C THR A 40 3.72 4.21 -16.80
N ILE A 41 2.73 4.78 -17.49
CA ILE A 41 1.33 4.80 -17.03
C ILE A 41 0.47 4.20 -18.14
N GLN A 42 -0.35 3.22 -17.78
CA GLN A 42 -1.35 2.65 -18.67
C GLN A 42 -2.73 3.00 -18.15
N TYR A 43 -3.68 3.13 -19.07
CA TYR A 43 -5.03 3.55 -18.78
C TYR A 43 -6.04 2.52 -19.27
N THR A 44 -7.11 2.34 -18.52
CA THR A 44 -8.29 1.62 -18.96
C THR A 44 -8.95 2.34 -20.15
N PRO A 45 -9.84 1.67 -20.91
CA PRO A 45 -10.61 2.34 -21.97
C PRO A 45 -11.46 3.52 -21.49
N SER A 46 -11.86 3.54 -20.20
CA SER A 46 -12.60 4.65 -19.57
C SER A 46 -11.70 5.82 -19.14
N GLY A 47 -10.38 5.69 -19.28
CA GLY A 47 -9.40 6.75 -18.98
C GLY A 47 -8.85 6.75 -17.55
N GLN A 48 -9.09 5.70 -16.78
CA GLN A 48 -8.56 5.54 -15.41
C GLN A 48 -7.19 4.86 -15.44
N ILE A 49 -6.35 5.08 -14.43
CA ILE A 49 -5.03 4.44 -14.38
C ILE A 49 -5.20 2.95 -14.10
N ASP A 50 -4.79 2.10 -15.03
CA ASP A 50 -4.80 0.64 -14.89
C ASP A 50 -3.48 0.14 -14.26
N HIS A 51 -2.38 0.80 -14.63
CA HIS A 51 -1.04 0.43 -14.22
C HIS A 51 -0.15 1.67 -14.10
N TYR A 52 0.65 1.73 -13.04
CA TYR A 52 1.68 2.72 -12.83
C TYR A 52 2.99 2.02 -12.49
N CYS A 53 4.05 2.29 -13.24
CA CYS A 53 5.39 1.76 -12.97
C CYS A 53 6.43 2.87 -13.06
N LEU A 54 7.14 3.08 -11.96
CA LEU A 54 8.32 3.93 -11.86
C LEU A 54 9.56 3.04 -11.75
N ARG A 55 10.45 3.19 -12.72
CA ARG A 55 11.76 2.51 -12.77
C ARG A 55 12.88 3.52 -12.56
N ARG A 56 14.03 3.02 -12.10
CA ARG A 56 15.24 3.79 -11.82
C ARG A 56 16.49 3.01 -12.20
N MET A 57 17.60 3.71 -12.40
CA MET A 57 18.90 3.06 -12.40
C MET A 57 19.33 2.67 -10.97
N ALA A 58 19.91 1.49 -10.83
CA ALA A 58 20.43 0.96 -9.58
C ALA A 58 21.67 0.09 -9.84
N GLU A 59 22.70 0.23 -9.01
CA GLU A 59 23.78 -0.75 -8.96
C GLU A 59 23.22 -2.08 -8.44
N ARG A 60 23.32 -3.14 -9.25
CA ARG A 60 22.92 -4.50 -8.88
C ARG A 60 24.04 -5.47 -9.21
N GLU A 61 24.18 -6.51 -8.40
CA GLU A 61 25.02 -7.64 -8.76
C GLU A 61 24.31 -8.48 -9.82
N VAL A 62 24.91 -8.58 -11.01
CA VAL A 62 24.43 -9.40 -12.13
C VAL A 62 25.59 -10.28 -12.58
N ASP A 63 25.45 -11.59 -12.38
CA ASP A 63 26.47 -12.59 -12.67
C ASP A 63 27.82 -12.34 -11.96
N GLY A 64 27.77 -11.87 -10.71
CA GLY A 64 28.98 -11.62 -9.89
C GLY A 64 29.69 -10.29 -10.16
N GLU A 65 29.14 -9.44 -11.03
CA GLU A 65 29.65 -8.10 -11.32
C GLU A 65 28.62 -7.04 -10.91
N ILE A 66 29.08 -5.94 -10.32
CA ILE A 66 28.24 -4.77 -10.03
C ILE A 66 28.00 -4.01 -11.35
N LYS A 67 26.74 -3.87 -11.73
CA LYS A 67 26.31 -3.18 -12.96
C LYS A 67 25.13 -2.27 -12.68
N ASP A 68 25.15 -1.10 -13.31
CA ASP A 68 23.99 -0.22 -13.38
C ASP A 68 22.89 -0.90 -14.19
N THR A 69 21.77 -1.19 -13.52
CA THR A 69 20.64 -1.91 -14.08
C THR A 69 19.36 -1.14 -13.82
N MET A 70 18.50 -1.04 -14.84
CA MET A 70 17.17 -0.44 -14.70
C MET A 70 16.26 -1.36 -13.87
N CYS A 71 15.91 -0.92 -12.67
CA CYS A 71 15.10 -1.65 -11.69
C CYS A 71 13.77 -0.95 -11.45
N THR A 72 12.73 -1.70 -11.09
CA THR A 72 11.48 -1.12 -10.58
C THR A 72 11.75 -0.47 -9.22
N ALA A 73 11.38 0.80 -9.07
CA ALA A 73 11.40 1.52 -7.79
C ALA A 73 10.04 1.45 -7.09
N LEU A 74 8.96 1.61 -7.87
CA LEU A 74 7.58 1.58 -7.41
C LEU A 74 6.69 1.07 -8.53
N GLU A 75 5.72 0.23 -8.20
CA GLU A 75 4.75 -0.25 -9.16
C GLU A 75 3.40 -0.52 -8.50
N MET A 76 2.34 -0.15 -9.21
CA MET A 76 0.97 -0.33 -8.76
C MET A 76 0.07 -0.77 -9.90
N ASP A 77 -0.80 -1.72 -9.59
CA ASP A 77 -1.85 -2.23 -10.47
C ASP A 77 -3.21 -1.92 -9.86
N TYR A 78 -4.18 -1.55 -10.69
CA TYR A 78 -5.53 -1.17 -10.24
C TYR A 78 -6.58 -2.02 -10.95
N ILE A 79 -7.58 -2.45 -10.21
CA ILE A 79 -8.74 -3.16 -10.76
C ILE A 79 -9.99 -2.37 -10.39
N TYR A 80 -10.83 -2.12 -11.38
CA TYR A 80 -12.07 -1.38 -11.25
C TYR A 80 -13.28 -2.29 -11.40
N ARG A 81 -14.41 -1.89 -10.82
CA ARG A 81 -15.73 -2.47 -11.08
C ARG A 81 -16.28 -2.01 -12.43
N ASP A 82 -17.40 -2.60 -12.84
CA ASP A 82 -18.12 -2.24 -14.07
C ASP A 82 -18.56 -0.77 -14.12
N ASP A 83 -18.85 -0.17 -12.97
CA ASP A 83 -19.22 1.24 -12.83
C ASP A 83 -18.00 2.18 -12.75
N SER A 84 -16.79 1.66 -12.99
CA SER A 84 -15.51 2.38 -12.88
C SER A 84 -15.12 2.77 -11.45
N THR A 85 -15.80 2.30 -10.40
CA THR A 85 -15.29 2.49 -9.03
C THR A 85 -14.07 1.59 -8.77
N LEU A 86 -13.09 2.09 -8.02
CA LEU A 86 -11.89 1.30 -7.69
C LEU A 86 -12.30 0.13 -6.78
N PHE A 87 -11.88 -1.09 -7.13
CA PHE A 87 -12.12 -2.29 -6.34
C PHE A 87 -10.87 -2.73 -5.58
N TYR A 88 -9.71 -2.72 -6.26
CA TYR A 88 -8.48 -3.28 -5.74
C TYR A 88 -7.26 -2.52 -6.25
N ARG A 89 -6.23 -2.43 -5.39
CA ARG A 89 -4.89 -1.95 -5.72
C ARG A 89 -3.86 -2.96 -5.23
N ASP A 90 -2.94 -3.36 -6.11
CA ASP A 90 -1.69 -4.03 -5.71
C ASP A 90 -0.57 -3.00 -5.74
N TYR A 91 0.20 -2.90 -4.67
CA TYR A 91 1.29 -1.95 -4.52
C TYR A 91 2.57 -2.71 -4.21
N ARG A 92 3.69 -2.29 -4.82
CA ARG A 92 5.04 -2.76 -4.47
C ARG A 92 6.09 -1.67 -4.61
N HIS A 93 7.06 -1.63 -3.70
CA HIS A 93 8.23 -0.76 -3.81
C HIS A 93 9.55 -1.53 -3.66
N ASP A 94 10.64 -0.92 -4.13
CA ASP A 94 11.99 -1.42 -3.93
C ASP A 94 12.40 -1.25 -2.46
N PRO A 95 12.61 -2.34 -1.69
CA PRO A 95 12.88 -2.24 -0.26
C PRO A 95 14.21 -1.58 0.07
N TYR A 96 15.10 -1.40 -0.92
CA TYR A 96 16.31 -0.61 -0.75
C TYR A 96 16.04 0.91 -0.66
N LEU A 97 14.87 1.38 -1.10
CA LEU A 97 14.47 2.78 -0.98
C LEU A 97 13.66 3.03 0.30
N PHE A 98 12.67 2.17 0.61
CA PHE A 98 11.69 2.41 1.69
C PHE A 98 11.56 1.26 2.69
N SER A 99 12.64 0.50 2.90
CA SER A 99 12.67 -0.69 3.75
C SER A 99 11.72 -1.81 3.30
N THR A 100 11.70 -2.92 4.03
CA THR A 100 10.86 -4.08 3.75
C THR A 100 9.45 -3.97 4.31
N THR A 101 9.20 -3.09 5.26
CA THR A 101 7.86 -2.92 5.86
C THR A 101 6.90 -2.38 4.82
N LEU A 102 5.79 -3.08 4.60
CA LEU A 102 4.78 -2.79 3.60
C LEU A 102 5.34 -2.65 2.17
N SER A 103 6.49 -3.28 1.87
CA SER A 103 7.08 -3.27 0.52
C SER A 103 6.19 -3.93 -0.53
N THR A 104 5.18 -4.67 -0.09
CA THR A 104 4.00 -5.00 -0.86
C THR A 104 2.77 -4.70 -0.02
N LEU A 105 1.74 -4.11 -0.64
CA LEU A 105 0.49 -3.76 0.02
C LEU A 105 -0.68 -4.01 -0.94
N ARG A 106 -1.65 -4.81 -0.50
CA ARG A 106 -2.90 -5.01 -1.23
C ARG A 106 -3.99 -4.22 -0.55
N SER A 107 -4.73 -3.42 -1.31
CA SER A 107 -5.82 -2.59 -0.79
C SER A 107 -7.12 -2.91 -1.51
N PHE A 108 -8.20 -3.01 -0.73
CA PHE A 108 -9.55 -3.29 -1.22
C PHE A 108 -10.48 -2.15 -0.81
N TYR A 109 -11.38 -1.79 -1.72
CA TYR A 109 -12.23 -0.62 -1.58
C TYR A 109 -13.70 -1.03 -1.64
N ASP A 110 -14.60 -0.27 -1.03
CA ASP A 110 -16.04 -0.44 -1.16
C ASP A 110 -16.60 0.22 -2.44
N GLU A 111 -17.93 0.20 -2.61
CA GLU A 111 -18.63 0.78 -3.77
C GLU A 111 -18.56 2.33 -3.78
N GLU A 112 -18.27 2.96 -2.64
CA GLU A 112 -18.07 4.41 -2.55
C GLU A 112 -16.60 4.80 -2.78
N GLY A 113 -15.72 3.82 -3.03
CA GLY A 113 -14.29 4.04 -3.27
C GLY A 113 -13.46 4.22 -2.00
N ARG A 114 -14.02 3.89 -0.82
CA ARG A 114 -13.33 3.98 0.47
C ARG A 114 -12.55 2.70 0.75
N VAL A 115 -11.34 2.80 1.30
CA VAL A 115 -10.53 1.63 1.65
C VAL A 115 -11.16 0.88 2.82
N ILE A 116 -11.45 -0.41 2.66
CA ILE A 116 -12.09 -1.23 3.70
C ILE A 116 -11.15 -2.29 4.29
N TYR A 117 -10.14 -2.71 3.53
CA TYR A 117 -9.21 -3.73 3.95
C TYR A 117 -7.86 -3.58 3.26
N GLU A 118 -6.79 -3.75 4.03
CA GLU A 118 -5.44 -3.84 3.49
C GLU A 118 -4.67 -5.01 4.07
N SER A 119 -3.78 -5.60 3.25
CA SER A 119 -2.83 -6.62 3.71
C SER A 119 -1.45 -6.33 3.16
N GLY A 120 -0.50 -6.11 4.06
CA GLY A 120 0.86 -5.73 3.73
C GLY A 120 1.90 -6.67 4.29
N TYR A 121 3.00 -6.83 3.58
CA TYR A 121 4.13 -7.63 4.03
C TYR A 121 4.92 -6.92 5.13
N ILE A 122 5.43 -7.69 6.09
CA ILE A 122 6.47 -7.26 7.03
C ILE A 122 7.44 -8.42 7.22
N THR A 123 8.66 -8.15 7.68
CA THR A 123 9.72 -9.16 7.77
C THR A 123 9.34 -10.42 8.56
N HIS A 124 8.50 -10.30 9.60
CA HIS A 124 8.06 -11.41 10.44
C HIS A 124 6.68 -11.99 10.08
N GLY A 125 6.05 -11.50 9.01
CA GLY A 125 4.74 -11.99 8.56
C GLY A 125 3.98 -10.98 7.71
N LYS A 126 2.81 -10.55 8.19
CA LYS A 126 1.97 -9.56 7.51
C LYS A 126 1.21 -8.70 8.51
N LEU A 127 0.89 -7.48 8.10
CA LEU A 127 -0.10 -6.63 8.73
C LEU A 127 -1.42 -6.75 7.96
N GLU A 128 -2.52 -6.85 8.68
CA GLU A 128 -3.87 -6.72 8.15
C GLU A 128 -4.56 -5.52 8.78
N TYR A 129 -5.19 -4.69 7.97
CA TYR A 129 -5.91 -3.50 8.42
C TYR A 129 -7.37 -3.62 8.00
N TYR A 130 -8.28 -3.47 8.95
CA TYR A 130 -9.72 -3.50 8.71
C TYR A 130 -10.30 -2.14 9.08
N TYR A 131 -10.74 -1.39 8.08
CA TYR A 131 -11.23 -0.03 8.24
C TYR A 131 -12.74 -0.04 8.50
N ILE A 132 -13.17 0.60 9.59
CA ILE A 132 -14.54 0.58 10.10
C ILE A 132 -15.13 1.98 9.97
N TYR A 133 -16.19 2.09 9.18
CA TYR A 133 -16.88 3.35 8.90
C TYR A 133 -18.17 3.45 9.71
N ASP A 134 -18.51 4.68 10.09
CA ASP A 134 -19.89 5.05 10.40
C ASP A 134 -20.49 5.61 9.09
N ASP A 135 -21.75 5.28 8.79
CA ASP A 135 -22.42 5.40 7.47
C ASP A 135 -22.43 6.83 6.87
N LYS A 136 -21.88 7.82 7.58
CA LYS A 136 -21.88 9.24 7.21
C LYS A 136 -20.48 9.83 7.00
N ARG A 137 -19.41 9.07 7.22
CA ARG A 137 -18.04 9.58 7.12
C ARG A 137 -17.36 9.11 5.83
N GLU A 138 -16.59 10.02 5.25
CA GLU A 138 -15.72 9.74 4.08
C GLU A 138 -14.46 8.96 4.49
N PHE A 139 -14.06 9.06 5.76
CA PHE A 139 -12.91 8.39 6.34
C PHE A 139 -13.33 7.45 7.49
N PRO A 140 -12.54 6.42 7.80
CA PRO A 140 -12.92 5.42 8.80
C PRO A 140 -12.97 6.04 10.20
N THR A 141 -13.88 5.56 11.03
CA THR A 141 -13.90 5.91 12.47
C THR A 141 -12.86 5.12 13.25
N HIS A 142 -12.59 3.89 12.82
CA HIS A 142 -11.65 3.01 13.47
C HIS A 142 -10.88 2.18 12.44
N CYS A 143 -9.68 1.73 12.81
CA CYS A 143 -8.95 0.68 12.11
C CYS A 143 -8.53 -0.40 13.10
N LEU A 144 -8.96 -1.63 12.84
CA LEU A 144 -8.41 -2.81 13.50
C LEU A 144 -7.18 -3.26 12.72
N CYS A 145 -6.01 -3.14 13.35
CA CYS A 145 -4.76 -3.69 12.83
C CYS A 145 -4.50 -5.06 13.47
N ILE A 146 -4.09 -6.04 12.68
CA ILE A 146 -3.65 -7.36 13.16
C ILE A 146 -2.24 -7.59 12.62
N ASP A 147 -1.26 -7.66 13.54
CA ASP A 147 0.09 -8.10 13.24
C ASP A 147 0.17 -9.62 13.37
N HIS A 148 0.43 -10.30 12.24
CA HIS A 148 0.66 -11.74 12.19
C HIS A 148 2.15 -12.03 12.42
N ASP A 149 2.57 -12.01 13.68
CA ASP A 149 3.95 -12.22 14.10
C ASP A 149 4.26 -13.70 14.34
N LEU A 150 4.94 -14.33 13.39
CA LEU A 150 5.42 -15.72 13.48
C LEU A 150 4.35 -16.72 13.95
N GLY A 151 3.09 -16.47 13.59
CA GLY A 151 1.94 -17.32 13.94
C GLY A 151 1.08 -16.81 15.11
N TYR A 152 1.45 -15.70 15.75
CA TYR A 152 0.60 -14.97 16.69
C TYR A 152 -0.19 -13.88 15.96
N ALA A 153 -1.42 -13.62 16.39
CA ALA A 153 -2.21 -12.49 15.93
C ALA A 153 -2.25 -11.45 17.05
N VAL A 154 -1.52 -10.36 16.88
CA VAL A 154 -1.43 -9.26 17.85
C VAL A 154 -2.32 -8.12 17.36
N PRO A 155 -3.50 -7.90 17.98
CA PRO A 155 -4.41 -6.85 17.56
C PRO A 155 -4.01 -5.47 18.14
N ASP A 156 -4.24 -4.42 17.37
CA ASP A 156 -4.27 -3.03 17.82
C ASP A 156 -5.54 -2.36 17.25
N LEU A 157 -6.12 -1.41 17.99
CA LEU A 157 -7.29 -0.66 17.52
C LEU A 157 -7.01 0.82 17.57
N VAL A 158 -7.15 1.47 16.42
CA VAL A 158 -7.04 2.92 16.27
C VAL A 158 -8.44 3.50 16.12
N ARG A 159 -8.70 4.63 16.77
CA ARG A 159 -9.83 5.53 16.51
C ARG A 159 -9.31 6.77 15.81
N TYR A 160 -9.92 7.12 14.69
CA TYR A 160 -9.59 8.34 13.96
C TYR A 160 -10.51 9.49 14.34
N GLU A 161 -9.94 10.68 14.55
CA GLU A 161 -10.70 11.90 14.87
C GLU A 161 -11.16 12.66 13.63
#